data_AF-A0A5B8UXM3-F1
#
_entry.id   AF-A0A5B8UXM3-F1
#
_cell.length_a   1.000
_cell.length_b   1.000
_cell.length_c   1.000
_cell.angle_alpha   90.00
_cell.angle_beta   90.00
_cell.angle_gamma   90.00
#
_symmetry.space_group_name_H-M   'P 1'
#
loop_
_entity.id
_entity.type
_entity.pdbx_description
1 polymer ?
#
loop_
_entity_poly.entity_id
_entity_poly.type
_entity_poly.pdbx_seq_one_letter_code
_entity_poly.pdbx_strand_id
1 'polypeptide(L)'
;MKKVLYSLCFLIAFTAANTASSQGLFKKLKDKVNKVVDKEVDKKAGIPPENQSADNSSSSSGKPVNKGGGGLSNTAPPDVKAEMADAETAHAAKNYSDARYSLQQALMGVEIQLGRQILKSLPPTVDALNVDTAQDVVMSTQWGWSNLSIHRVWKNTADKQMTVTVGNAGVYAGLATLYFSNAGMMQANGSTQNFKQVRVKGNKAIIQYEDSKGYTLIASLGQTSMIVWECINFANEQEVMAAANSFDIDGIKKMLGEQ
;
A
#
# COMPACT_ATOMS: atom_id res chain seq x y z
N MET A 1 45.42 10.11 -21.96
CA MET A 1 44.40 11.19 -21.87
C MET A 1 43.42 11.22 -23.04
N LYS A 2 43.81 11.01 -24.31
CA LYS A 2 42.87 10.99 -25.45
C LYS A 2 41.84 9.83 -25.42
N LYS A 3 42.19 8.65 -24.88
CA LYS A 3 41.29 7.48 -24.81
C LYS A 3 40.13 7.62 -23.80
N VAL A 4 40.31 8.42 -22.74
CA VAL A 4 39.26 8.66 -21.73
C VAL A 4 38.23 9.68 -22.25
N LEU A 5 38.67 10.64 -23.07
CA LEU A 5 37.80 11.64 -23.69
C LEU A 5 36.85 11.05 -24.73
N TYR A 6 37.31 10.05 -25.51
CA TYR A 6 36.43 9.33 -26.45
C TYR A 6 35.39 8.45 -25.74
N SER A 7 35.72 7.88 -24.58
CA SER A 7 34.78 7.06 -23.81
C SER A 7 33.69 7.90 -23.13
N LEU A 8 34.00 9.15 -22.77
CA LEU A 8 33.03 10.08 -22.18
C LEU A 8 32.08 10.67 -23.25
N CYS A 9 32.57 10.93 -24.46
CA CYS A 9 31.71 11.36 -25.58
C CYS A 9 30.77 10.26 -26.08
N PHE A 10 31.17 8.99 -26.01
CA PHE A 10 30.30 7.87 -26.39
C PHE A 10 29.17 7.63 -25.37
N LEU A 11 29.42 7.91 -24.08
CA LEU A 11 28.42 7.75 -23.02
C LEU A 11 27.35 8.86 -23.04
N ILE A 12 27.72 10.08 -23.44
CA ILE A 12 26.79 11.22 -23.55
C ILE A 12 25.94 11.13 -24.84
N ALA A 13 26.46 10.54 -25.92
CA ALA A 13 25.69 10.31 -27.14
C ALA A 13 24.61 9.22 -26.99
N PHE A 14 24.78 8.28 -26.04
CA PHE A 14 23.79 7.21 -25.80
C PHE A 14 22.61 7.65 -24.93
N THR A 15 22.78 8.70 -24.12
CA THR A 15 21.71 9.25 -23.26
C THR A 15 20.88 10.34 -23.93
N ALA A 16 21.38 10.96 -25.01
CA ALA A 16 20.64 11.98 -25.77
C ALA A 16 19.79 11.40 -26.93
N ALA A 17 19.99 10.14 -27.33
CA ALA A 17 19.27 9.53 -28.46
C ALA A 17 17.99 8.74 -28.07
N ASN A 18 17.65 8.64 -26.78
CA ASN A 18 16.55 7.80 -26.30
C ASN A 18 15.32 8.56 -25.77
N THR A 19 15.21 9.87 -25.98
CA THR A 19 14.03 10.64 -25.56
C THR A 19 12.93 10.76 -26.61
N ALA A 20 13.03 10.08 -27.76
CA ALA A 20 12.09 10.26 -28.88
C ALA A 20 11.35 9.00 -29.39
N SER A 21 11.33 7.87 -28.68
CA SER A 21 10.72 6.63 -29.23
C SER A 21 9.94 5.73 -28.26
N SER A 22 9.67 6.14 -27.02
CA SER A 22 8.90 5.33 -26.05
C SER A 22 7.37 5.39 -26.24
N GLN A 23 6.83 6.41 -26.92
CA GLN A 23 5.38 6.50 -27.20
C GLN A 23 4.93 5.63 -28.39
N GLY A 24 5.81 5.35 -29.35
CA GLY A 24 5.48 4.57 -30.56
C GLY A 24 5.49 3.05 -30.37
N LEU A 25 6.37 2.54 -29.50
CA LEU A 25 6.50 1.10 -29.25
C LEU A 25 5.35 0.56 -28.40
N PHE A 26 4.90 1.30 -27.39
CA PHE A 26 3.71 0.96 -26.61
C PHE A 26 2.45 0.96 -27.47
N LYS A 27 2.32 1.92 -28.40
CA LYS A 27 1.18 1.96 -29.34
C LYS A 27 1.19 0.75 -30.27
N LYS A 28 2.34 0.39 -30.85
CA LYS A 28 2.48 -0.81 -31.71
C LYS A 28 2.27 -2.12 -30.94
N LEU A 29 2.66 -2.20 -29.67
CA LEU A 29 2.41 -3.36 -28.82
C LEU A 29 0.91 -3.49 -28.50
N LYS A 30 0.25 -2.37 -28.14
CA LYS A 30 -1.19 -2.31 -27.88
C LYS A 30 -2.00 -2.67 -29.12
N ASP A 31 -1.61 -2.16 -30.29
CA ASP A 31 -2.25 -2.46 -31.57
C ASP A 31 -2.06 -3.92 -32.01
N LYS A 32 -0.92 -4.55 -31.69
CA LYS A 32 -0.71 -5.99 -31.91
C LYS A 32 -1.49 -6.87 -30.94
N VAL A 33 -1.55 -6.48 -29.66
CA VAL A 33 -2.32 -7.22 -28.65
C VAL A 33 -3.82 -7.15 -28.97
N ASN A 34 -4.35 -5.98 -29.33
CA ASN A 34 -5.74 -5.85 -29.75
C ASN A 34 -6.03 -6.65 -31.04
N LYS A 35 -5.14 -6.61 -32.05
CA LYS A 35 -5.33 -7.42 -33.28
C LYS A 35 -5.31 -8.94 -33.07
N VAL A 36 -4.63 -9.43 -32.03
CA VAL A 36 -4.59 -10.86 -31.70
C VAL A 36 -5.80 -11.25 -30.87
N VAL A 37 -6.25 -10.39 -29.95
CA VAL A 37 -7.49 -10.58 -29.18
C VAL A 37 -8.71 -10.57 -30.11
N ASP A 38 -8.79 -9.62 -31.04
CA ASP A 38 -9.91 -9.53 -31.98
C ASP A 38 -9.96 -10.73 -32.95
N LYS A 39 -8.80 -11.21 -33.44
CA LYS A 39 -8.74 -12.38 -34.35
C LYS A 39 -9.07 -13.73 -33.69
N GLU A 40 -8.83 -13.88 -32.39
CA GLU A 40 -9.16 -15.10 -31.63
C GLU A 40 -10.61 -15.08 -31.12
N VAL A 41 -11.15 -13.90 -30.80
CA VAL A 41 -12.54 -13.73 -30.35
C VAL A 41 -13.52 -13.90 -31.51
N ASP A 42 -13.24 -13.32 -32.69
CA ASP A 42 -14.13 -13.41 -33.86
C ASP A 42 -14.19 -14.81 -34.50
N LYS A 43 -13.18 -15.65 -34.30
CA LYS A 43 -13.17 -17.04 -34.81
C LYS A 43 -13.90 -18.04 -33.92
N LYS A 44 -14.20 -17.68 -32.65
CA LYS A 44 -14.87 -18.58 -31.69
C LYS A 44 -16.25 -18.10 -31.23
N ALA A 45 -16.63 -16.86 -31.49
CA ALA A 45 -17.96 -16.34 -31.17
C ALA A 45 -18.55 -15.65 -32.41
N GLY A 46 -19.38 -16.36 -33.17
CA GLY A 46 -20.06 -15.78 -34.35
C GLY A 46 -21.05 -14.69 -33.94
N ILE A 47 -20.64 -13.42 -34.01
CA ILE A 47 -21.49 -12.26 -33.75
C ILE A 47 -21.30 -11.24 -34.90
N PRO A 48 -22.38 -10.78 -35.57
CA PRO A 48 -22.29 -9.79 -36.64
C PRO A 48 -22.10 -8.36 -36.08
N PRO A 49 -21.55 -7.42 -36.85
CA PRO A 49 -21.22 -6.08 -36.35
C PRO A 49 -22.44 -5.15 -36.45
N GLU A 50 -22.64 -4.27 -35.46
CA GLU A 50 -23.59 -3.16 -35.62
C GLU A 50 -23.13 -1.84 -35.00
N ASN A 51 -23.53 -0.78 -35.70
CA ASN A 51 -23.22 0.63 -35.57
C ASN A 51 -23.78 1.29 -34.31
N GLN A 52 -23.10 2.35 -33.86
CA GLN A 52 -23.52 3.21 -32.75
C GLN A 52 -24.72 4.10 -33.12
N SER A 53 -25.69 4.22 -32.21
CA SER A 53 -26.39 5.47 -31.86
C SER A 53 -27.19 5.33 -30.56
N ALA A 54 -27.54 6.48 -29.99
CA ALA A 54 -27.73 6.76 -28.58
C ALA A 54 -29.07 6.34 -27.92
N ASP A 55 -28.94 6.15 -26.60
CA ASP A 55 -29.84 6.47 -25.49
C ASP A 55 -31.06 5.58 -25.13
N ASN A 56 -31.19 5.46 -23.80
CA ASN A 56 -32.29 4.99 -22.96
C ASN A 56 -32.61 3.49 -22.77
N SER A 57 -32.57 3.12 -21.48
CA SER A 57 -33.25 2.00 -20.81
C SER A 57 -33.31 0.66 -21.55
N SER A 58 -32.41 -0.26 -21.20
CA SER A 58 -32.74 -1.69 -21.32
C SER A 58 -32.01 -2.53 -20.27
N SER A 59 -32.84 -3.15 -19.44
CA SER A 59 -32.70 -4.49 -18.87
C SER A 59 -31.52 -5.29 -19.45
N SER A 60 -30.46 -5.47 -18.66
CA SER A 60 -29.40 -6.40 -19.03
C SER A 60 -29.96 -7.82 -19.02
N SER A 61 -29.97 -8.40 -20.21
CA SER A 61 -30.36 -9.77 -20.48
C SER A 61 -29.37 -10.75 -19.85
N GLY A 62 -29.90 -11.62 -18.98
CA GLY A 62 -29.51 -13.04 -18.95
C GLY A 62 -28.28 -13.48 -18.15
N LYS A 63 -27.53 -12.61 -17.46
CA LYS A 63 -26.52 -13.10 -16.50
C LYS A 63 -27.16 -13.38 -15.15
N PRO A 64 -27.11 -14.63 -14.63
CA PRO A 64 -27.59 -14.90 -13.27
C PRO A 64 -26.79 -14.05 -12.30
N VAL A 65 -27.49 -13.20 -11.54
CA VAL A 65 -26.91 -12.46 -10.41
C VAL A 65 -26.88 -13.41 -9.22
N ASN A 66 -25.81 -13.37 -8.43
CA ASN A 66 -25.74 -14.14 -7.21
C ASN A 66 -26.87 -13.72 -6.25
N LYS A 67 -27.73 -14.67 -5.88
CA LYS A 67 -28.86 -14.45 -4.96
C LYS A 67 -28.70 -15.20 -3.64
N GLY A 68 -27.53 -15.82 -3.41
CA GLY A 68 -27.28 -16.63 -2.22
C GLY A 68 -25.80 -16.76 -1.85
N GLY A 69 -25.52 -17.53 -0.81
CA GLY A 69 -24.18 -17.71 -0.24
C GLY A 69 -24.01 -16.96 1.08
N GLY A 70 -23.44 -17.63 2.07
CA GLY A 70 -23.21 -17.09 3.42
C GLY A 70 -21.93 -16.25 3.57
N GLY A 71 -21.24 -15.95 2.46
CA GLY A 71 -19.92 -15.32 2.48
C GLY A 71 -18.83 -16.26 3.00
N LEU A 72 -17.70 -15.67 3.39
CA LEU A 72 -16.58 -16.37 4.01
C LEU A 72 -16.56 -16.07 5.51
N SER A 73 -16.28 -17.08 6.32
CA SER A 73 -15.97 -16.90 7.74
C SER A 73 -14.52 -16.46 7.90
N ASN A 74 -14.22 -15.74 8.99
CA ASN A 74 -12.85 -15.41 9.34
C ASN A 74 -12.04 -16.68 9.57
N THR A 75 -10.93 -16.84 8.84
CA THR A 75 -9.97 -17.91 9.07
C THR A 75 -9.15 -17.58 10.31
N ALA A 76 -8.97 -18.55 11.21
CA ALA A 76 -8.02 -18.40 12.30
C ALA A 76 -6.60 -18.21 11.72
N PRO A 77 -5.74 -17.39 12.34
CA PRO A 77 -4.35 -17.29 11.92
C PRO A 77 -3.66 -18.66 11.98
N PRO A 78 -2.72 -18.97 11.06
CA PRO A 78 -1.99 -20.21 11.11
C PRO A 78 -1.28 -20.42 12.46
N ASP A 79 -1.26 -21.65 12.94
CA ASP A 79 -0.45 -22.01 14.11
C ASP A 79 1.01 -22.12 13.69
N VAL A 80 1.80 -21.14 14.09
CA VAL A 80 3.23 -21.05 13.74
C VAL A 80 3.98 -22.34 14.09
N LYS A 81 3.70 -22.97 15.22
CA LYS A 81 4.44 -24.17 15.65
C LYS A 81 4.07 -25.37 14.79
N ALA A 82 2.79 -25.53 14.47
CA ALA A 82 2.32 -26.61 13.62
C ALA A 82 2.89 -26.46 12.20
N GLU A 83 2.80 -25.27 11.62
CA GLU A 83 3.31 -24.99 10.27
C GLU A 83 4.83 -25.16 10.17
N MET A 84 5.61 -24.82 11.20
CA MET A 84 7.04 -25.12 11.20
C MET A 84 7.33 -26.64 11.25
N ALA A 85 6.58 -27.41 12.04
CA ALA A 85 6.73 -28.86 12.09
C ALA A 85 6.36 -29.54 10.75
N ASP A 86 5.31 -29.05 10.10
CA ASP A 86 4.90 -29.51 8.77
C ASP A 86 5.97 -29.17 7.71
N ALA A 87 6.56 -27.98 7.79
CA ALA A 87 7.66 -27.57 6.91
C ALA A 87 8.89 -28.47 7.07
N GLU A 88 9.29 -28.79 8.31
CA GLU A 88 10.41 -29.71 8.60
C GLU A 88 10.15 -31.10 8.02
N THR A 89 8.94 -31.63 8.23
CA THR A 89 8.51 -32.94 7.73
C THR A 89 8.54 -33.00 6.20
N ALA A 90 7.93 -32.00 5.53
CA ALA A 90 7.90 -31.91 4.08
C ALA A 90 9.32 -31.74 3.48
N HIS A 91 10.17 -30.94 4.13
CA HIS A 91 11.55 -30.75 3.69
C HIS A 91 12.37 -32.04 3.81
N ALA A 92 12.24 -32.79 4.91
CA ALA A 92 12.90 -34.08 5.07
C ALA A 92 12.47 -35.11 4.00
N ALA A 93 11.21 -35.04 3.55
CA ALA A 93 10.68 -35.82 2.45
C ALA A 93 11.08 -35.30 1.04
N LYS A 94 11.88 -34.21 0.96
CA LYS A 94 12.24 -33.50 -0.29
C LYS A 94 11.04 -32.92 -1.03
N ASN A 95 9.91 -32.74 -0.35
CA ASN A 95 8.74 -32.05 -0.89
C ASN A 95 8.88 -30.54 -0.63
N TYR A 96 9.70 -29.90 -1.45
CA TYR A 96 10.04 -28.48 -1.27
C TYR A 96 8.87 -27.53 -1.51
N SER A 97 7.85 -27.94 -2.26
CA SER A 97 6.65 -27.13 -2.49
C SER A 97 5.87 -26.97 -1.18
N ASP A 98 5.60 -28.09 -0.50
CA ASP A 98 4.84 -28.08 0.75
C ASP A 98 5.66 -27.46 1.88
N ALA A 99 6.96 -27.74 1.93
CA ALA A 99 7.86 -27.09 2.88
C ALA A 99 7.84 -25.57 2.75
N ARG A 100 7.87 -25.06 1.51
CA ARG A 100 7.77 -23.61 1.25
C ARG A 100 6.41 -23.05 1.66
N TYR A 101 5.33 -23.74 1.32
CA TYR A 101 3.97 -23.29 1.66
C TYR A 101 3.79 -23.18 3.17
N SER A 102 4.17 -24.21 3.94
CA SER A 102 4.08 -24.19 5.40
C SER A 102 4.95 -23.11 6.03
N LEU A 103 6.17 -22.85 5.52
CA LEU A 103 6.97 -21.70 5.96
C LEU A 103 6.27 -20.35 5.72
N GLN A 104 5.55 -20.20 4.60
CA GLN A 104 4.78 -18.98 4.33
C GLN A 104 3.59 -18.84 5.30
N GLN A 105 2.90 -19.94 5.61
CA GLN A 105 1.83 -19.95 6.61
C GLN A 105 2.36 -19.61 8.01
N ALA A 106 3.50 -20.18 8.40
CA ALA A 106 4.17 -19.86 9.66
C ALA A 106 4.52 -18.37 9.76
N LEU A 107 5.12 -17.80 8.71
CA LEU A 107 5.44 -16.37 8.66
C LEU A 107 4.19 -15.49 8.76
N MET A 108 3.13 -15.83 8.02
CA MET A 108 1.84 -15.16 8.14
C MET A 108 1.30 -15.22 9.59
N GLY A 109 1.38 -16.39 10.24
CA GLY A 109 0.99 -16.55 11.64
C GLY A 109 1.76 -15.62 12.59
N VAL A 110 3.09 -15.50 12.40
CA VAL A 110 3.94 -14.59 13.18
C VAL A 110 3.53 -13.13 12.95
N GLU A 111 3.33 -12.72 11.70
CA GLU A 111 2.97 -11.35 11.35
C GLU A 111 1.60 -10.95 11.90
N ILE A 112 0.60 -11.85 11.85
CA ILE A 112 -0.72 -11.59 12.44
C ILE A 112 -0.62 -11.45 13.97
N GLN A 113 0.19 -12.30 14.63
CA GLN A 113 0.42 -12.18 16.07
C GLN A 113 1.11 -10.86 16.42
N LEU A 114 2.13 -10.47 15.66
CA LEU A 114 2.82 -9.20 15.80
C LEU A 114 1.86 -8.02 15.64
N GLY A 115 1.06 -8.01 14.57
CA GLY A 115 0.09 -6.95 14.33
C GLY A 115 -0.96 -6.82 15.43
N ARG A 116 -1.39 -7.94 16.04
CA ARG A 116 -2.27 -7.92 17.23
C ARG A 116 -1.57 -7.34 18.46
N GLN A 117 -0.27 -7.55 18.65
CA GLN A 117 0.48 -6.91 19.74
C GLN A 117 0.63 -5.42 19.51
N ILE A 118 0.89 -4.99 18.28
CA ILE A 118 0.91 -3.58 17.91
C ILE A 118 -0.46 -2.94 18.17
N LEU A 119 -1.56 -3.55 17.73
CA LEU A 119 -2.91 -3.09 18.05
C LEU A 119 -3.13 -2.92 19.56
N LYS A 120 -2.64 -3.83 20.40
CA LYS A 120 -2.73 -3.68 21.86
C LYS A 120 -1.90 -2.52 22.41
N SER A 121 -0.81 -2.15 21.77
CA SER A 121 0.03 -1.01 22.19
C SER A 121 -0.51 0.34 21.69
N LEU A 122 -1.40 0.36 20.69
CA LEU A 122 -2.02 1.60 20.22
C LEU A 122 -2.91 2.19 21.31
N PRO A 123 -2.96 3.53 21.42
CA PRO A 123 -3.71 4.21 22.47
C PRO A 123 -5.20 3.86 22.45
N PRO A 124 -5.85 3.64 23.62
CA PRO A 124 -7.28 3.31 23.67
C PRO A 124 -8.16 4.50 23.27
N THR A 125 -7.66 5.71 23.45
CA THR A 125 -8.32 6.97 23.09
C THR A 125 -7.31 7.94 22.49
N VAL A 126 -7.72 8.71 21.49
CA VAL A 126 -6.90 9.78 20.92
C VAL A 126 -7.79 10.98 20.71
N ASP A 127 -7.42 12.11 21.32
CA ASP A 127 -8.16 13.38 21.15
C ASP A 127 -9.67 13.24 21.42
N ALA A 128 -10.00 12.59 22.54
CA ALA A 128 -11.36 12.20 22.96
C ALA A 128 -12.12 11.25 21.99
N LEU A 129 -11.49 10.78 20.92
CA LEU A 129 -12.03 9.71 20.06
C LEU A 129 -11.82 8.36 20.73
N ASN A 130 -12.85 7.51 20.65
CA ASN A 130 -12.80 6.14 21.15
C ASN A 130 -12.41 5.18 20.03
N VAL A 131 -11.68 4.12 20.38
CA VAL A 131 -11.35 3.05 19.44
C VAL A 131 -12.61 2.32 18.95
N ASP A 132 -12.66 2.03 17.65
CA ASP A 132 -13.61 1.11 17.04
C ASP A 132 -12.91 -0.21 16.71
N THR A 133 -12.89 -1.13 17.67
CA THR A 133 -12.21 -2.42 17.53
C THR A 133 -12.88 -3.34 16.51
N ALA A 134 -14.12 -3.06 16.10
CA ALA A 134 -14.78 -3.84 15.05
C ALA A 134 -14.17 -3.57 13.66
N GLN A 135 -13.41 -2.47 13.52
CA GLN A 135 -12.69 -2.09 12.30
C GLN A 135 -11.20 -2.44 12.38
N ASP A 136 -10.75 -3.09 13.45
CA ASP A 136 -9.35 -3.52 13.56
C ASP A 136 -9.05 -4.59 12.51
N VAL A 137 -8.05 -4.33 11.68
CA VAL A 137 -7.61 -5.25 10.64
C VAL A 137 -6.12 -5.48 10.77
N VAL A 138 -5.71 -6.74 10.75
CA VAL A 138 -4.30 -7.14 10.58
C VAL A 138 -4.24 -8.00 9.34
N MET A 139 -3.49 -7.56 8.35
CA MET A 139 -3.31 -8.26 7.09
C MET A 139 -1.84 -8.57 6.89
N SER A 140 -1.56 -9.84 6.63
CA SER A 140 -0.29 -10.31 6.11
C SER A 140 -0.45 -10.54 4.61
N THR A 141 0.26 -9.77 3.81
CA THR A 141 0.30 -9.95 2.36
C THR A 141 1.67 -10.45 1.96
N GLN A 142 1.83 -11.77 1.93
CA GLN A 142 3.06 -12.45 1.48
C GLN A 142 3.34 -12.28 -0.04
N TRP A 143 2.53 -11.48 -0.73
CA TRP A 143 2.60 -11.21 -2.16
C TRP A 143 2.54 -9.69 -2.39
N GLY A 144 3.67 -9.07 -2.76
CA GLY A 144 3.74 -7.64 -3.11
C GLY A 144 4.78 -6.84 -2.32
N TRP A 145 4.53 -5.53 -2.20
CA TRP A 145 5.48 -4.53 -1.69
C TRP A 145 5.35 -4.23 -0.18
N SER A 146 4.36 -4.83 0.50
CA SER A 146 4.12 -4.71 1.94
C SER A 146 3.80 -6.09 2.51
N ASN A 147 4.44 -6.48 3.61
CA ASN A 147 4.27 -7.82 4.18
C ASN A 147 3.22 -7.83 5.29
N LEU A 148 3.15 -6.77 6.10
CA LEU A 148 2.23 -6.59 7.22
C LEU A 148 1.60 -5.20 7.13
N SER A 149 0.28 -5.14 7.24
CA SER A 149 -0.49 -3.92 7.41
C SER A 149 -1.47 -4.07 8.57
N ILE A 150 -1.53 -3.04 9.41
CA ILE A 150 -2.31 -2.99 10.63
C ILE A 150 -3.15 -1.72 10.55
N HIS A 151 -4.46 -1.87 10.65
CA HIS A 151 -5.41 -0.77 10.58
C HIS A 151 -6.21 -0.68 11.87
N ARG A 152 -6.37 0.54 12.38
CA ARG A 152 -7.26 0.85 13.48
C ARG A 152 -7.97 2.18 13.24
N VAL A 153 -9.23 2.26 13.67
CA VAL A 153 -10.05 3.46 13.61
C VAL A 153 -10.36 3.95 15.02
N TRP A 154 -10.28 5.27 15.21
CA TRP A 154 -10.88 6.00 16.33
C TRP A 154 -11.93 6.94 15.78
N LYS A 155 -13.10 6.98 16.39
CA LYS A 155 -14.18 7.88 15.95
C LYS A 155 -15.03 8.34 17.12
N ASN A 156 -15.78 9.42 16.91
CA ASN A 156 -16.83 9.86 17.82
C ASN A 156 -18.16 9.99 17.05
N THR A 157 -19.22 10.39 17.77
CA THR A 157 -20.54 10.65 17.18
C THR A 157 -20.64 12.00 16.47
N ALA A 158 -19.62 12.85 16.58
CA ALA A 158 -19.56 14.20 16.02
C ALA A 158 -18.79 14.24 14.69
N ASP A 159 -18.83 13.16 13.93
CA ASP A 159 -18.22 13.02 12.59
C ASP A 159 -16.69 13.21 12.54
N LYS A 160 -16.00 13.11 13.68
CA LYS A 160 -14.53 13.16 13.73
C LYS A 160 -13.95 11.75 13.77
N GLN A 161 -12.99 11.49 12.88
CA GLN A 161 -12.38 10.18 12.73
C GLN A 161 -10.88 10.28 12.53
N MET A 162 -10.15 9.36 13.15
CA MET A 162 -8.76 9.10 12.84
C MET A 162 -8.60 7.64 12.45
N THR A 163 -8.04 7.39 11.27
CA THR A 163 -7.64 6.05 10.81
C THR A 163 -6.12 5.97 10.87
N VAL A 164 -5.60 4.90 11.47
CA VAL A 164 -4.15 4.65 11.50
C VAL A 164 -3.84 3.38 10.75
N THR A 165 -2.85 3.48 9.87
CA THR A 165 -2.24 2.35 9.18
C THR A 165 -0.78 2.25 9.59
N VAL A 166 -0.38 1.12 10.15
CA VAL A 166 1.03 0.77 10.38
C VAL A 166 1.39 -0.35 9.43
N GLY A 167 2.50 -0.22 8.72
CA GLY A 167 2.95 -1.30 7.85
C GLY A 167 4.43 -1.27 7.55
N ASN A 168 4.96 -2.45 7.19
CA ASN A 168 6.29 -2.56 6.59
C ASN A 168 6.13 -2.61 5.08
N ALA A 169 6.60 -1.56 4.41
CA ALA A 169 6.56 -1.45 2.97
C ALA A 169 7.90 -0.88 2.51
N GLY A 170 8.91 -1.74 2.40
CA GLY A 170 10.30 -1.34 2.14
C GLY A 170 10.45 -0.44 0.90
N VAL A 171 9.63 -0.63 -0.13
CA VAL A 171 9.63 0.23 -1.33
C VAL A 171 8.94 1.57 -1.07
N TYR A 172 7.82 1.59 -0.35
CA TYR A 172 7.18 2.85 0.02
C TYR A 172 8.01 3.63 1.03
N ALA A 173 8.77 2.99 1.92
CA ALA A 173 9.72 3.65 2.81
C ALA A 173 10.90 4.27 2.03
N GLY A 174 11.40 3.58 1.00
CA GLY A 174 12.39 4.12 0.06
C GLY A 174 11.85 5.29 -0.77
N LEU A 175 10.61 5.19 -1.27
CA LEU A 175 9.94 6.28 -1.99
C LEU A 175 9.57 7.44 -1.06
N ALA A 176 9.15 7.18 0.18
CA ALA A 176 8.92 8.18 1.20
C ALA A 176 10.24 8.87 1.55
N THR A 177 11.35 8.14 1.65
CA THR A 177 12.70 8.73 1.83
C THR A 177 13.06 9.63 0.65
N LEU A 178 12.83 9.18 -0.58
CA LEU A 178 13.03 10.01 -1.79
C LEU A 178 12.10 11.22 -1.82
N TYR A 179 10.87 11.07 -1.36
CA TYR A 179 9.88 12.14 -1.26
C TYR A 179 10.24 13.12 -0.13
N PHE A 180 10.73 12.65 1.02
CA PHE A 180 11.29 13.46 2.10
C PHE A 180 12.55 14.21 1.65
N SER A 181 13.40 13.58 0.84
CA SER A 181 14.61 14.23 0.31
C SER A 181 14.32 15.20 -0.84
N ASN A 182 13.30 14.93 -1.67
CA ASN A 182 12.90 15.79 -2.79
C ASN A 182 11.81 16.80 -2.45
N ALA A 183 11.17 16.71 -1.28
CA ALA A 183 10.34 17.76 -0.71
C ALA A 183 11.15 19.04 -0.34
N GLY A 184 12.43 19.10 -0.73
CA GLY A 184 13.16 20.33 -1.03
C GLY A 184 12.56 21.16 -2.19
N MET A 185 11.56 20.65 -2.91
CA MET A 185 10.60 21.47 -3.65
C MET A 185 9.50 21.98 -2.69
N MET A 186 9.88 22.55 -1.55
CA MET A 186 8.95 23.36 -0.77
C MET A 186 8.49 24.49 -1.68
N GLN A 187 7.19 24.62 -1.88
CA GLN A 187 6.61 25.66 -2.71
C GLN A 187 6.83 27.00 -1.99
N ALA A 188 7.98 27.63 -2.22
CA ALA A 188 8.34 28.92 -1.63
C ALA A 188 7.57 30.09 -2.24
N ASN A 189 6.88 29.86 -3.36
CA ASN A 189 6.03 30.82 -4.06
C ASN A 189 4.66 30.19 -4.34
N GLY A 190 3.68 30.45 -3.49
CA GLY A 190 2.29 30.03 -3.70
C GLY A 190 1.52 30.05 -2.39
N SER A 191 0.46 30.86 -2.33
CA SER A 191 -0.40 31.11 -1.17
C SER A 191 -1.15 29.89 -0.59
N THR A 192 -0.84 28.67 -1.02
CA THR A 192 -1.48 27.41 -0.61
C THR A 192 -0.45 26.28 -0.56
N GLN A 193 0.19 26.11 0.59
CA GLN A 193 1.11 25.01 0.85
C GLN A 193 0.33 23.81 1.42
N ASN A 194 -0.05 22.86 0.57
CA ASN A 194 -0.84 21.68 0.99
C ASN A 194 0.01 20.51 1.52
N PHE A 195 1.34 20.64 1.53
CA PHE A 195 2.27 19.64 2.05
C PHE A 195 3.40 20.28 2.86
N LYS A 196 3.81 19.64 3.95
CA LYS A 196 4.85 20.15 4.84
C LYS A 196 5.64 19.02 5.47
N GLN A 197 6.95 19.20 5.59
CA GLN A 197 7.80 18.30 6.38
C GLN A 197 7.66 18.65 7.86
N VAL A 198 7.42 17.63 8.69
CA VAL A 198 7.28 17.75 10.15
C VAL A 198 8.06 16.63 10.84
N ARG A 199 8.01 16.60 12.18
CA ARG A 199 8.54 15.49 12.97
C ARG A 199 7.52 15.00 13.98
N VAL A 200 7.37 13.69 14.09
CA VAL A 200 6.56 13.02 15.11
C VAL A 200 7.51 12.28 16.04
N LYS A 201 7.64 12.73 17.29
CA LYS A 201 8.60 12.18 18.27
C LYS A 201 10.02 11.96 17.68
N GLY A 202 10.53 12.95 16.95
CA GLY A 202 11.86 12.90 16.32
C GLY A 202 11.93 12.19 14.97
N ASN A 203 10.91 11.41 14.58
CA ASN A 203 10.85 10.70 13.31
C ASN A 203 10.47 11.65 12.16
N LYS A 204 11.08 11.46 10.99
CA LYS A 204 10.78 12.25 9.79
C LYS A 204 9.35 11.96 9.34
N ALA A 205 8.59 13.01 9.06
CA ALA A 205 7.22 12.89 8.62
C ALA A 205 6.85 13.98 7.60
N ILE A 206 5.78 13.72 6.85
CA ILE A 206 5.12 14.71 6.01
C ILE A 206 3.66 14.75 6.43
N ILE A 207 3.15 15.98 6.57
CA ILE A 207 1.73 16.24 6.68
C ILE A 207 1.23 16.84 5.37
N GLN A 208 0.09 16.34 4.91
CA GLN A 208 -0.65 16.85 3.76
C GLN A 208 -2.07 17.21 4.20
N TYR A 209 -2.65 18.22 3.58
CA TYR A 209 -4.06 18.58 3.74
C TYR A 209 -4.77 18.59 2.38
N GLU A 210 -5.98 18.02 2.35
CA GLU A 210 -6.89 18.04 1.21
C GLU A 210 -8.32 18.26 1.72
N ASP A 211 -9.06 19.24 1.19
CA ASP A 211 -10.40 19.58 1.67
C ASP A 211 -11.38 18.40 1.67
N SER A 212 -11.21 17.44 0.75
CA SER A 212 -12.08 16.27 0.63
C SER A 212 -11.73 15.12 1.59
N LYS A 213 -10.52 15.12 2.19
CA LYS A 213 -9.99 14.00 2.99
C LYS A 213 -9.50 14.42 4.39
N GLY A 214 -9.36 15.71 4.64
CA GLY A 214 -8.73 16.23 5.86
C GLY A 214 -7.21 16.12 5.81
N TYR A 215 -6.60 15.80 6.95
CA TYR A 215 -5.14 15.70 7.08
C TYR A 215 -4.66 14.27 6.87
N THR A 216 -3.53 14.12 6.18
CA THR A 216 -2.78 12.86 6.11
C THR A 216 -1.38 13.11 6.64
N LEU A 217 -1.00 12.43 7.71
CA LEU A 217 0.34 12.47 8.29
C LEU A 217 1.01 11.12 8.04
N ILE A 218 2.21 11.14 7.47
CA ILE A 218 3.00 9.93 7.18
C ILE A 218 4.33 10.08 7.90
N ALA A 219 4.62 9.21 8.86
CA ALA A 219 5.93 9.16 9.51
C ALA A 219 6.67 7.87 9.15
N SER A 220 7.96 8.01 8.83
CA SER A 220 8.88 6.87 8.72
C SER A 220 9.19 6.35 10.13
N LEU A 221 9.06 5.04 10.32
CA LEU A 221 9.43 4.35 11.54
C LEU A 221 10.85 3.77 11.48
N GLY A 222 11.45 3.74 10.30
CA GLY A 222 12.79 3.22 10.07
C GLY A 222 13.03 3.01 8.58
N GLN A 223 13.77 1.95 8.24
CA GLN A 223 14.16 1.67 6.86
C GLN A 223 13.02 1.06 6.06
N THR A 224 12.19 0.24 6.69
CA THR A 224 11.17 -0.54 5.98
C THR A 224 9.75 -0.22 6.40
N SER A 225 9.56 0.47 7.52
CA SER A 225 8.26 0.68 8.13
C SER A 225 7.81 2.13 8.16
N MET A 226 6.50 2.32 8.13
CA MET A 226 5.85 3.61 8.28
C MET A 226 4.54 3.50 9.05
N ILE A 227 4.09 4.64 9.54
CA ILE A 227 2.79 4.85 10.12
C ILE A 227 2.12 6.02 9.41
N VAL A 228 0.84 5.84 9.08
CA VAL A 228 0.00 6.81 8.41
C VAL A 228 -1.17 7.11 9.32
N TRP A 229 -1.44 8.40 9.56
CA TRP A 229 -2.66 8.88 10.20
C TRP A 229 -3.48 9.64 9.17
N GLU A 230 -4.70 9.18 8.95
CA GLU A 230 -5.72 9.90 8.17
C GLU A 230 -6.70 10.51 9.18
N CYS A 231 -6.77 11.84 9.20
CA CYS A 231 -7.45 12.63 10.22
C CYS A 231 -8.56 13.46 9.57
N ILE A 232 -9.80 12.97 9.69
CA ILE A 232 -11.01 13.60 9.14
C ILE A 232 -11.63 14.50 10.22
N ASN A 233 -11.98 15.73 9.82
CA ASN A 233 -12.60 16.74 10.69
C ASN A 233 -11.74 17.12 11.92
N PHE A 234 -10.41 17.08 11.75
CA PHE A 234 -9.46 17.74 12.67
C PHE A 234 -9.35 19.22 12.30
N ALA A 235 -9.41 20.10 13.30
CA ALA A 235 -9.52 21.54 13.13
C ALA A 235 -8.25 22.17 12.55
N ASN A 236 -7.08 21.63 12.86
CA ASN A 236 -5.79 22.18 12.44
C ASN A 236 -4.63 21.18 12.55
N GLU A 237 -3.48 21.56 11.99
CA GLU A 237 -2.22 20.81 12.07
C GLU A 237 -1.83 20.49 13.53
N GLN A 238 -2.00 21.42 14.46
CA GLN A 238 -1.58 21.24 15.85
C GLN A 238 -2.34 20.09 16.53
N GLU A 239 -3.64 19.98 16.27
CA GLU A 239 -4.48 18.91 16.78
C GLU A 239 -4.04 17.54 16.23
N VAL A 240 -3.75 17.46 14.93
CA VAL A 240 -3.21 16.25 14.28
C VAL A 240 -1.87 15.85 14.90
N MET A 241 -0.98 16.81 15.11
CA MET A 241 0.33 16.55 15.71
C MET A 241 0.20 16.13 17.19
N ALA A 242 -0.73 16.69 17.95
CA ALA A 242 -1.00 16.28 19.32
C ALA A 242 -1.51 14.82 19.37
N ALA A 243 -2.46 14.47 18.48
CA ALA A 243 -2.96 13.12 18.31
C ALA A 243 -1.86 12.13 17.94
N ALA A 244 -1.03 12.43 16.93
CA ALA A 244 0.06 11.55 16.52
C ALA A 244 1.12 11.36 17.63
N ASN A 245 1.39 12.39 18.43
CA ASN A 245 2.32 12.31 19.57
C ASN A 245 1.79 11.48 20.75
N SER A 246 0.52 11.05 20.76
CA SER A 246 0.03 10.12 21.80
C SER A 246 0.48 8.67 21.57
N PHE A 247 1.02 8.34 20.39
CA PHE A 247 1.42 6.98 20.02
C PHE A 247 2.79 6.63 20.58
N ASP A 248 2.95 5.39 21.08
CA ASP A 248 4.25 4.85 21.46
C ASP A 248 5.05 4.41 20.21
N ILE A 249 5.62 5.40 19.53
CA ILE A 249 6.37 5.17 18.29
C ILE A 249 7.58 4.28 18.52
N ASP A 250 8.31 4.44 19.63
CA ASP A 250 9.49 3.64 19.94
C ASP A 250 9.13 2.18 20.24
N GLY A 251 8.02 1.95 20.95
CA GLY A 251 7.47 0.61 21.15
C GLY A 251 7.07 -0.08 19.85
N ILE A 252 6.41 0.65 18.94
CA ILE A 252 6.04 0.13 17.61
C ILE A 252 7.30 -0.20 16.80
N LYS A 253 8.29 0.70 16.76
CA LYS A 253 9.59 0.47 16.08
C LYS A 253 10.26 -0.81 16.59
N LYS A 254 10.34 -0.97 17.90
CA LYS A 254 10.95 -2.14 18.54
C LYS A 254 10.25 -3.44 18.15
N MET A 255 8.92 -3.45 18.11
CA MET A 255 8.14 -4.61 17.67
C MET A 255 8.36 -4.94 16.20
N LEU A 256 8.49 -3.93 15.34
CA LEU A 256 8.75 -4.11 13.91
C LEU A 256 10.22 -4.41 13.58
N GLY A 257 11.12 -4.38 14.57
CA GLY A 257 12.55 -4.62 14.35
C GLY A 257 13.29 -3.45 13.68
N GLU A 258 12.75 -2.24 13.75
CA GLU A 258 13.39 -1.03 13.23
C GLU A 258 14.41 -0.47 14.25
N GLN A 259 15.54 0.06 13.74
CA GLN A 259 16.58 0.74 14.53
C GLN A 259 16.39 2.26 14.46
#